data_AF-A0A9P7BKD5-F1
#
_entry.id   AF-A0A9P7BKD5-F1
#
_cell.length_a   1.000
_cell.length_b   1.000
_cell.length_c   1.000
_cell.angle_alpha   90.00
_cell.angle_beta   90.00
_cell.angle_gamma   90.00
#
_symmetry.space_group_name_H-M   'P 1'
#
loop_
_entity.id
_entity.type
_entity.pdbx_description
1 polymer ?
#
loop_
_entity_poly.entity_id
_entity_poly.type
_entity_poly.pdbx_seq_one_letter_code
_entity_poly.pdbx_strand_id
1 'polypeptide(L)'
;MLQGRLFSYGDTHRYRLGINHHQIPVNAARCPVHSYHRDGAGRVDGNAGGTLNYAPNSAGEWKETPSAGEPPLALDGQAAARWNHRQELLFGNIGRHMTGVPEEIQRRQLEHIRKADPAYAAGVAKALGLKI
;
A
#
# COMPACT_ATOMS: atom_id res chain seq x y z
N MET A 1 2.95 -5.49 -4.75
CA MET A 1 2.74 -4.40 -3.76
C MET A 1 1.28 -4.16 -3.41
N LEU A 2 0.35 -3.98 -4.36
CA LEU A 2 -1.06 -3.65 -4.03
C LEU A 2 -1.78 -4.74 -3.20
N GLN A 3 -1.68 -6.00 -3.59
CA GLN A 3 -2.38 -7.12 -2.92
C GLN A 3 -2.09 -7.20 -1.42
N GLY A 4 -0.82 -7.08 -1.01
CA GLY A 4 -0.46 -7.06 0.42
C GLY A 4 -1.04 -5.87 1.17
N ARG A 5 -1.16 -4.70 0.51
CA ARG A 5 -1.71 -3.49 1.15
C ARG A 5 -3.20 -3.60 1.47
N LEU A 6 -3.96 -4.43 0.74
CA LEU A 6 -5.38 -4.65 1.03
C LEU A 6 -5.60 -5.20 2.45
N PHE A 7 -4.68 -6.02 2.94
CA PHE A 7 -4.68 -6.54 4.30
C PHE A 7 -4.04 -5.56 5.29
N SER A 8 -2.81 -5.11 5.01
CA SER A 8 -1.96 -4.44 6.00
C SER A 8 -2.56 -3.16 6.58
N TYR A 9 -3.29 -2.37 5.79
CA TYR A 9 -3.83 -1.09 6.25
C TYR A 9 -4.92 -1.29 7.31
N GLY A 10 -5.86 -2.20 7.05
CA GLY A 10 -6.95 -2.50 7.99
C GLY A 10 -6.42 -3.04 9.31
N ASP A 11 -5.45 -3.95 9.27
CA ASP A 11 -4.79 -4.50 10.46
C ASP A 11 -4.10 -3.39 11.29
N THR A 12 -3.27 -2.58 10.64
CA THR A 12 -2.55 -1.49 11.29
C THR A 12 -3.49 -0.45 11.91
N HIS A 13 -4.62 -0.14 11.25
CA HIS A 13 -5.61 0.79 11.79
C HIS A 13 -6.26 0.27 13.08
N ARG A 14 -6.58 -1.03 13.14
CA ARG A 14 -7.16 -1.64 14.35
C ARG A 14 -6.20 -1.60 15.53
N TYR A 15 -4.91 -1.89 15.30
CA TYR A 15 -3.90 -1.79 16.35
C TYR A 15 -3.69 -0.35 16.82
N ARG A 16 -3.53 0.59 15.89
CA ARG A 16 -3.14 1.97 16.19
C ARG A 16 -4.28 2.84 16.71
N LEU A 17 -5.50 2.65 16.22
CA LEU A 17 -6.66 3.51 16.49
C LEU A 17 -7.83 2.77 17.16
N GLY A 18 -7.74 1.44 17.32
CA GLY A 18 -8.79 0.60 17.87
C GLY A 18 -9.76 0.05 16.82
N ILE A 19 -10.51 -0.99 17.20
CA ILE A 19 -11.45 -1.69 16.30
C ILE A 19 -12.57 -0.77 15.78
N ASN A 20 -12.98 0.20 16.61
CA ASN A 20 -14.03 1.18 16.29
C ASN A 20 -13.49 2.47 15.65
N HIS A 21 -12.28 2.46 15.07
CA HIS A 21 -11.64 3.64 14.47
C HIS A 21 -12.47 4.35 13.37
N HIS A 22 -13.43 3.64 12.77
CA HIS A 22 -14.35 4.17 11.77
C HIS A 22 -15.35 5.18 12.36
N GLN A 23 -15.50 5.25 13.69
CA GLN A 23 -16.35 6.23 14.39
C GLN A 23 -15.65 7.58 14.61
N ILE A 24 -14.33 7.66 14.41
CA ILE A 24 -13.60 8.93 14.48
C ILE A 24 -14.12 9.86 13.36
N PRO A 25 -14.49 11.12 13.62
CA PRO A 25 -15.21 11.95 12.65
C PRO A 25 -14.56 12.07 11.25
N VAL A 26 -13.23 12.08 11.18
CA VAL A 26 -12.50 12.13 9.90
C VAL A 26 -12.57 10.82 9.10
N ASN A 27 -12.78 9.69 9.77
CA ASN A 27 -12.88 8.35 9.18
C ASN A 27 -14.34 7.93 8.90
N ALA A 28 -15.31 8.63 9.49
CA ALA A 28 -16.72 8.29 9.36
C ALA A 28 -17.22 8.54 7.92
N ALA A 29 -17.97 7.58 7.38
CA ALA A 29 -18.60 7.73 6.08
C ALA A 29 -19.69 8.82 6.12
N ARG A 30 -19.89 9.50 4.99
CA ARG A 30 -20.92 10.54 4.84
C ARG A 30 -22.22 10.03 4.20
N CYS A 31 -22.27 8.74 3.90
CA CYS A 31 -23.45 8.03 3.39
C CYS A 31 -24.02 7.11 4.48
N PRO A 32 -25.25 6.60 4.33
CA PRO A 32 -25.80 5.62 5.25
C PRO A 32 -24.88 4.41 5.40
N VAL A 33 -24.53 4.06 6.64
CA VAL A 33 -23.73 2.88 6.98
C VAL A 33 -24.60 1.92 7.78
N HIS A 34 -24.76 0.71 7.28
CA HIS A 34 -25.47 -0.37 7.97
C HIS A 34 -24.54 -1.58 8.10
N SER A 35 -23.55 -1.47 8.99
CA SER A 35 -22.54 -2.51 9.22
C SER A 35 -22.98 -3.48 10.31
N TYR A 36 -22.63 -4.76 10.11
CA TYR A 36 -22.95 -5.84 11.04
C TYR A 36 -22.12 -5.80 12.35
N HIS A 37 -21.00 -5.07 12.37
CA HIS A 37 -20.07 -5.07 13.50
C HIS A 37 -20.74 -4.61 14.81
N ARG A 38 -20.44 -5.32 15.90
CA ARG A 38 -20.93 -5.06 17.27
C ARG A 38 -19.78 -4.91 18.24
N ASP A 39 -20.05 -4.20 19.33
CA ASP A 39 -19.19 -4.07 20.51
C ASP A 39 -17.78 -3.52 20.19
N GLY A 40 -16.75 -4.03 20.86
CA GLY A 40 -15.38 -3.53 20.77
C GLY A 40 -15.12 -2.33 21.68
N ALA A 41 -13.84 -2.10 21.99
CA ALA A 41 -13.44 -0.99 22.86
C ALA A 41 -13.89 0.37 22.30
N GLY A 42 -14.39 1.24 23.18
CA GLY A 42 -14.74 2.62 22.84
C GLY A 42 -15.92 2.77 21.90
N ARG A 43 -16.89 1.85 21.89
CA ARG A 43 -18.11 1.94 21.07
C ARG A 43 -19.03 3.07 21.56
N VAL A 44 -19.33 4.06 20.72
CA VAL A 44 -20.10 5.26 21.10
C VAL A 44 -21.26 5.64 20.17
N ASP A 45 -21.59 4.81 19.18
CA ASP A 45 -22.60 5.07 18.15
C ASP A 45 -23.98 4.42 18.42
N GLY A 46 -24.21 3.93 19.65
CA GLY A 46 -25.42 3.19 20.03
C GLY A 46 -25.42 1.69 19.66
N ASN A 47 -24.36 1.18 19.02
CA ASN A 47 -24.15 -0.26 18.78
C ASN A 47 -25.30 -0.99 18.04
N ALA A 48 -26.06 -0.25 17.23
CA ALA A 48 -27.31 -0.70 16.59
C ALA A 48 -28.36 -1.28 17.55
N GLY A 49 -28.33 -0.88 18.83
CA GLY A 49 -29.36 -1.18 19.83
C GLY A 49 -29.70 -2.67 19.94
N GLY A 50 -31.01 -2.96 19.93
CA GLY A 50 -31.55 -4.33 20.00
C GLY A 50 -31.68 -5.04 18.66
N THR A 51 -31.14 -4.49 17.57
CA THR A 51 -31.24 -5.13 16.25
C THR A 51 -30.47 -6.45 16.23
N LEU A 52 -31.09 -7.49 15.65
CA LEU A 52 -30.51 -8.83 15.51
C LEU A 52 -29.07 -8.74 15.01
N ASN A 53 -28.21 -9.61 15.52
CA ASN A 53 -26.78 -9.62 15.25
C ASN A 53 -26.35 -10.88 14.49
N TYR A 54 -27.20 -11.45 13.63
CA TYR A 54 -26.86 -12.59 12.77
C TYR A 54 -27.52 -12.48 11.39
N ALA A 55 -26.91 -13.11 10.38
CA ALA A 55 -27.47 -13.26 9.05
C ALA A 55 -27.08 -14.65 8.46
N PRO A 56 -27.95 -15.29 7.64
CA PRO A 56 -29.29 -14.86 7.24
C PRO A 56 -30.29 -14.92 8.40
N ASN A 57 -31.32 -14.06 8.36
CA ASN A 57 -32.36 -14.00 9.39
C ASN A 57 -33.74 -13.71 8.77
N SER A 58 -34.80 -14.07 9.50
CA SER A 58 -36.20 -13.86 9.06
C SER A 58 -36.69 -12.43 9.27
N ALA A 59 -35.96 -11.59 10.02
CA ALA A 59 -36.29 -10.18 10.22
C ALA A 59 -35.88 -9.30 9.02
N GLY A 60 -35.11 -9.85 8.07
CA GLY A 60 -34.66 -9.13 6.89
C GLY A 60 -33.48 -8.20 7.12
N GLU A 61 -32.76 -8.35 8.24
CA GLU A 61 -31.59 -7.55 8.59
C GLU A 61 -30.31 -8.03 7.89
N TRP A 62 -29.35 -7.13 7.67
CA TRP A 62 -28.02 -7.41 7.09
C TRP A 62 -28.02 -8.07 5.71
N LYS A 63 -28.97 -7.69 4.85
CA LYS A 63 -29.02 -8.19 3.48
C LYS A 63 -27.80 -7.70 2.68
N GLU A 64 -27.16 -8.63 1.98
CA GLU A 64 -26.13 -8.31 1.00
C GLU A 64 -26.72 -7.52 -0.18
N THR A 65 -25.86 -6.84 -0.93
CA THR A 65 -26.24 -6.10 -2.15
C THR A 65 -25.62 -6.80 -3.37
N PRO A 66 -26.33 -7.76 -4.01
CA PRO A 66 -25.76 -8.53 -5.12
C PRO A 66 -25.32 -7.69 -6.32
N SER A 67 -25.93 -6.50 -6.50
CA SER A 67 -25.54 -5.56 -7.56
C SER A 67 -24.16 -4.93 -7.37
N ALA A 68 -23.54 -5.08 -6.18
CA ALA A 68 -22.21 -4.55 -5.88
C ALA A 68 -21.06 -5.55 -6.14
N GLY A 69 -21.34 -6.70 -6.78
CA GLY A 69 -20.31 -7.69 -7.10
C GLY A 69 -19.26 -7.19 -8.10
N GLU A 70 -17.99 -7.52 -7.86
CA GLU A 70 -16.90 -7.23 -8.79
C GLU A 70 -16.97 -8.17 -10.02
N PRO A 71 -16.62 -7.68 -11.23
CA PRO A 71 -16.56 -8.54 -12.41
C PRO A 71 -15.39 -9.55 -12.32
N PRO A 72 -15.48 -10.73 -12.96
CA PRO A 72 -14.39 -11.70 -12.98
C PRO A 72 -13.12 -11.18 -13.66
N LEU A 73 -11.95 -11.49 -13.09
CA LEU A 73 -10.63 -11.17 -13.66
C LEU A 73 -9.97 -12.42 -14.26
N ALA A 74 -9.68 -12.40 -15.56
CA ALA A 74 -8.90 -13.45 -16.23
C ALA A 74 -7.40 -13.37 -15.87
N LEU A 75 -6.72 -14.51 -15.75
CA LEU A 75 -5.32 -14.60 -15.31
C LEU A 75 -4.46 -15.32 -16.35
N ASP A 76 -3.50 -14.62 -16.97
CA ASP A 76 -2.44 -15.15 -17.85
C ASP A 76 -1.21 -14.21 -17.79
N GLY A 77 0.03 -14.68 -18.01
CA GLY A 77 1.25 -13.92 -17.69
C GLY A 77 2.39 -13.92 -18.71
N GLN A 78 2.92 -12.72 -19.00
CA GLN A 78 4.33 -12.27 -18.81
C GLN A 78 4.37 -10.74 -19.01
N ALA A 79 5.09 -10.02 -18.14
CA ALA A 79 5.19 -8.54 -18.17
C ALA A 79 6.63 -8.09 -18.42
N ALA A 80 6.83 -7.14 -19.34
CA ALA A 80 8.11 -6.49 -19.60
C ALA A 80 8.02 -4.95 -19.58
N ALA A 81 9.18 -4.35 -19.34
CA ALA A 81 9.49 -3.02 -18.81
C ALA A 81 9.09 -1.80 -19.66
N ARG A 82 9.07 -0.60 -19.02
CA ARG A 82 9.26 0.71 -19.69
C ARG A 82 10.04 1.73 -18.82
N TRP A 83 10.81 2.60 -19.49
CA TRP A 83 11.79 3.60 -18.98
C TRP A 83 11.40 5.06 -19.31
N ASN A 84 11.98 6.07 -18.63
CA ASN A 84 11.95 7.50 -19.00
C ASN A 84 13.21 8.32 -18.56
N HIS A 85 13.56 9.41 -19.27
CA HIS A 85 14.91 9.95 -19.59
C HIS A 85 15.39 11.22 -18.85
N ARG A 86 15.45 11.26 -17.51
CA ARG A 86 16.01 12.43 -16.78
C ARG A 86 17.36 12.10 -16.09
N GLN A 87 18.46 12.18 -16.84
CA GLN A 87 19.74 11.55 -16.48
C GLN A 87 20.64 12.36 -15.53
N GLU A 88 20.77 13.68 -15.66
CA GLU A 88 21.84 14.41 -14.95
C GLU A 88 21.54 14.71 -13.47
N LEU A 89 20.32 15.14 -13.15
CA LEU A 89 19.89 15.33 -11.76
C LEU A 89 19.88 14.00 -10.98
N LEU A 90 19.60 12.90 -11.68
CA LEU A 90 19.52 11.57 -11.10
C LEU A 90 20.88 11.11 -10.58
N PHE A 91 21.96 11.34 -11.34
CA PHE A 91 23.30 10.88 -10.94
C PHE A 91 23.80 11.64 -9.70
N GLY A 92 23.64 12.96 -9.68
CA GLY A 92 24.02 13.79 -8.53
C GLY A 92 23.21 13.46 -7.27
N ASN A 93 21.92 13.14 -7.40
CA ASN A 93 21.09 12.72 -6.28
C ASN A 93 21.53 11.36 -5.71
N ILE A 94 21.84 10.39 -6.58
CA ILE A 94 22.30 9.07 -6.15
C ILE A 94 23.66 9.17 -5.45
N GLY A 95 24.60 9.92 -6.02
CA GLY A 95 25.91 10.14 -5.40
C GLY A 95 25.80 10.72 -3.98
N ARG A 96 24.94 11.73 -3.80
CA ARG A 96 24.66 12.31 -2.47
C ARG A 96 24.01 11.32 -1.50
N HIS A 97 23.02 10.55 -1.95
CA HIS A 97 22.35 9.54 -1.10
C HIS A 97 23.27 8.40 -0.66
N MET A 98 24.34 8.15 -1.40
CA MET A 98 25.30 7.07 -1.16
C MET A 98 26.55 7.54 -0.39
N THR A 99 26.65 8.83 -0.07
CA THR A 99 27.74 9.36 0.74
C THR A 99 27.71 8.73 2.14
N GLY A 100 28.83 8.11 2.56
CA GLY A 100 28.95 7.42 3.85
C GLY A 100 28.50 5.95 3.85
N VAL A 101 27.96 5.44 2.73
CA VAL A 101 27.67 4.01 2.55
C VAL A 101 28.98 3.26 2.30
N PRO A 102 29.22 2.07 2.89
CA PRO A 102 30.40 1.25 2.58
C PRO A 102 30.59 0.98 1.08
N GLU A 103 31.85 1.01 0.62
CA GLU A 103 32.19 0.94 -0.81
C GLU A 103 31.67 -0.35 -1.47
N GLU A 104 31.62 -1.48 -0.76
CA GLU A 104 31.11 -2.74 -1.29
C GLU A 104 29.62 -2.68 -1.66
N ILE A 105 28.83 -1.88 -0.94
CA ILE A 105 27.41 -1.66 -1.24
C ILE A 105 27.27 -0.70 -2.42
N GLN A 106 28.11 0.34 -2.48
CA GLN A 106 28.15 1.27 -3.62
C GLN A 106 28.47 0.52 -4.92
N ARG A 107 29.47 -0.37 -4.91
CA ARG A 107 29.84 -1.22 -6.04
C ARG A 107 28.73 -2.18 -6.46
N ARG A 108 28.04 -2.82 -5.49
CA ARG A 108 26.89 -3.70 -5.79
C ARG A 108 25.75 -2.94 -6.46
N GLN A 109 25.45 -1.73 -6.01
CA GLN A 109 24.42 -0.90 -6.64
C GLN A 109 24.83 -0.50 -8.07
N LEU A 110 26.10 -0.17 -8.30
CA LEU A 110 26.62 0.12 -9.63
C LEU A 110 26.47 -1.08 -10.58
N GLU A 111 26.64 -2.32 -10.13
CA GLU A 111 26.40 -3.51 -10.95
C GLU A 111 24.94 -3.65 -11.40
N HIS A 112 23.97 -3.38 -10.51
CA HIS A 112 22.55 -3.38 -10.87
C HIS A 112 22.23 -2.27 -11.87
N ILE A 113 22.78 -1.08 -11.67
CA ILE A 113 22.63 0.05 -12.59
C ILE A 113 23.23 -0.30 -13.95
N ARG A 114 24.40 -0.94 -14.00
CA ARG A 114 25.05 -1.37 -15.24
C ARG A 114 24.21 -2.37 -16.04
N LYS A 115 23.45 -3.25 -15.37
CA LYS A 115 22.50 -4.19 -16.02
C LYS A 115 21.32 -3.48 -16.68
N ALA A 116 20.93 -2.31 -16.14
CA ALA A 116 19.93 -1.47 -16.77
C ALA A 116 20.54 -0.66 -17.93
N ASP A 117 21.68 0.01 -17.71
CA ASP A 117 22.44 0.74 -18.73
C ASP A 117 23.89 1.03 -18.26
N PRO A 118 24.93 0.71 -19.07
CA PRO A 118 26.33 1.01 -18.75
C PRO A 118 26.68 2.50 -18.62
N ALA A 119 26.07 3.39 -19.42
CA ALA A 119 26.31 4.83 -19.36
C ALA A 119 25.71 5.46 -18.08
N TYR A 120 24.57 4.93 -17.62
CA TYR A 120 23.99 5.31 -16.33
C TYR A 120 24.95 4.94 -15.18
N ALA A 121 25.49 3.72 -15.19
CA ALA A 121 26.47 3.30 -14.17
C ALA A 121 27.70 4.21 -14.15
N ALA A 122 28.17 4.63 -15.32
CA ALA A 122 29.31 5.54 -15.42
C ALA A 122 29.05 6.94 -14.86
N GLY A 123 27.85 7.49 -15.10
CA GLY A 123 27.43 8.76 -14.53
C GLY A 123 27.37 8.75 -12.99
N VAL A 124 26.84 7.66 -12.42
CA VAL A 124 26.76 7.49 -10.95
C VAL A 124 28.14 7.23 -10.34
N ALA A 125 28.98 6.41 -10.96
CA ALA A 125 30.34 6.16 -10.47
C ALA A 125 31.19 7.45 -10.45
N LYS A 126 31.05 8.30 -11.48
CA LYS A 126 31.69 9.61 -11.52
C LYS A 126 31.20 10.51 -10.38
N ALA A 127 29.90 10.52 -10.08
CA ALA A 127 29.34 11.28 -8.97
C ALA A 127 29.81 10.78 -7.58
N LEU A 128 30.19 9.49 -7.48
CA LEU A 128 30.72 8.87 -6.27
C LEU A 128 32.25 8.99 -6.13
N GLY A 129 32.95 9.49 -7.15
CA GLY A 129 34.41 9.49 -7.18
C GLY A 129 35.04 8.09 -7.27
N LEU A 130 34.25 7.08 -7.65
CA LEU A 130 34.70 5.70 -7.78
C LEU A 130 35.23 5.44 -9.19
N LYS A 131 36.35 4.71 -9.28
CA LYS A 131 36.82 4.14 -10.55
C LYS A 131 36.02 2.87 -10.85
N ILE A 132 35.42 2.86 -12.05
CA ILE A 132 34.69 1.73 -12.63
C ILE A 132 35.69 0.66 -13.07
#